data_AF-A0A839NTS1-F1
#
_entry.id   AF-A0A839NTS1-F1
#
_cell.length_a   1.000
_cell.length_b   1.000
_cell.length_c   1.000
_cell.angle_alpha   90.00
_cell.angle_beta   90.00
_cell.angle_gamma   90.00
#
_symmetry.space_group_name_H-M   'P 1'
#
loop_
_entity.id
_entity.type
_entity.pdbx_description
1 polymer ?
#
loop_
_entity_poly.entity_id
_entity_poly.type
_entity_poly.pdbx_seq_one_letter_code
_entity_poly.pdbx_strand_id
1 'polypeptide(L)'
;MGNTSRRRAQANSSAAEMLRSYAERIVRLKEEIKAFQADIKDIRNEAGAQGYDKKALMLVVARMMEDESDRAARQETAALADVYLASLGMLDGTPLGDAARRRFDPIDDPVDHTPAQDEDADRDEDASDGAASEEASPPSGAMSEETIAAAREEGSAAAEAGERVFANPYVAGDPRRAAWDEGWCVRKGSDGMEIPDAFRRKKKPAADDAGDGASA
;
A
#
# COMPACT_ATOMS: atom_id res chain seq x y z
N MET A 1 63.07 -27.44 -35.92
CA MET A 1 62.12 -26.47 -35.30
C MET A 1 60.62 -26.86 -35.34
N GLY A 2 60.19 -28.07 -35.74
CA GLY A 2 58.75 -28.36 -35.98
C GLY A 2 57.88 -28.84 -34.80
N ASN A 3 58.45 -29.18 -33.64
CA ASN A 3 57.71 -29.88 -32.57
C ASN A 3 56.92 -28.93 -31.64
N THR A 4 57.34 -27.67 -31.53
CA THR A 4 56.78 -26.69 -30.59
C THR A 4 55.45 -26.10 -31.08
N SER A 5 55.30 -25.85 -32.40
CA SER A 5 54.05 -25.32 -32.97
C SER A 5 52.92 -26.35 -32.96
N ARG A 6 53.23 -27.63 -33.15
CA ARG A 6 52.23 -28.71 -33.13
C ARG A 6 51.68 -28.96 -31.73
N ARG A 7 52.53 -28.89 -30.69
CA ARG A 7 52.10 -28.98 -29.27
C ARG A 7 51.25 -27.78 -28.82
N ARG A 8 51.57 -26.56 -29.27
CA ARG A 8 50.74 -25.37 -28.98
C ARG A 8 49.37 -25.44 -29.64
N ALA A 9 49.29 -25.86 -30.91
CA ALA A 9 48.02 -26.07 -31.60
C ALA A 9 47.18 -27.20 -30.95
N GLN A 10 47.83 -28.26 -30.47
CA GLN A 10 47.17 -29.37 -29.78
C GLN A 10 46.69 -29.01 -28.36
N ALA A 11 47.42 -28.17 -27.62
CA ALA A 11 46.99 -27.63 -26.33
C ALA A 11 45.86 -26.59 -26.46
N ASN A 12 45.90 -25.78 -27.53
CA ASN A 12 44.83 -24.82 -27.82
C ASN A 12 43.53 -25.51 -28.28
N SER A 13 43.63 -26.63 -28.99
CA SER A 13 42.45 -27.44 -29.37
C SER A 13 41.82 -28.12 -28.16
N SER A 14 42.61 -28.71 -27.25
CA SER A 14 42.06 -29.32 -26.03
C SER A 14 41.45 -28.28 -25.07
N ALA A 15 42.07 -27.11 -24.90
CA ALA A 15 41.51 -26.03 -24.12
C ALA A 15 40.21 -25.47 -24.73
N ALA A 16 40.15 -25.33 -26.06
CA ALA A 16 38.95 -24.89 -26.75
C ALA A 16 37.82 -25.94 -26.71
N GLU A 17 38.14 -27.23 -26.75
CA GLU A 17 37.17 -28.32 -26.59
C GLU A 17 36.57 -28.36 -25.18
N MET A 18 37.40 -28.21 -24.15
CA MET A 18 36.93 -28.10 -22.76
C MET A 18 36.02 -26.89 -22.56
N LEU A 19 36.39 -25.73 -23.11
CA LEU A 19 35.56 -24.53 -23.03
C LEU A 19 34.22 -24.71 -23.74
N ARG A 20 34.21 -25.32 -24.94
CA ARG A 20 32.98 -25.67 -25.66
C ARG A 20 32.09 -26.60 -24.85
N SER A 21 32.67 -27.64 -24.23
CA SER A 21 31.93 -28.56 -23.37
C SER A 21 31.26 -27.85 -22.18
N TYR A 22 31.96 -26.93 -21.51
CA TYR A 22 31.36 -26.14 -20.42
C TYR A 22 30.25 -25.23 -20.94
N ALA A 23 30.46 -24.55 -22.07
CA ALA A 23 29.48 -23.64 -22.65
C ALA A 23 28.19 -24.38 -23.04
N GLU A 24 28.29 -25.51 -23.74
CA GLU A 24 27.14 -26.34 -24.15
C GLU A 24 26.33 -26.84 -22.95
N ARG A 25 27.02 -27.31 -21.89
CA ARG A 25 26.36 -27.74 -20.65
C ARG A 25 25.61 -26.61 -19.96
N ILE A 26 26.21 -25.41 -19.90
CA ILE A 26 25.57 -24.23 -19.30
C ILE A 26 24.35 -23.79 -20.13
N VAL A 27 24.46 -23.80 -21.47
CA VAL A 27 23.33 -23.46 -22.36
C VAL A 27 22.16 -24.41 -22.13
N ARG A 28 22.42 -25.72 -22.09
CA ARG A 28 21.38 -26.72 -21.79
C ARG A 28 20.70 -26.45 -20.44
N LEU A 29 21.48 -26.20 -19.39
CA LEU A 29 20.93 -25.87 -18.06
C LEU A 29 20.12 -24.56 -18.07
N LYS A 30 20.51 -23.57 -18.87
CA LYS A 30 19.73 -22.33 -19.03
C LYS A 30 18.41 -22.55 -19.76
N GLU A 31 18.39 -23.42 -20.75
CA GLU A 31 17.16 -23.83 -21.44
C GLU A 31 16.22 -24.57 -20.49
N GLU A 32 16.75 -25.49 -19.67
CA GLU A 32 16.00 -26.20 -18.63
C GLU A 32 15.42 -25.20 -17.60
N ILE A 33 16.21 -24.25 -17.10
CA ILE A 33 15.71 -23.18 -16.20
C ILE A 33 14.60 -22.36 -16.85
N LYS A 34 14.74 -22.03 -18.14
CA LYS A 34 13.72 -21.28 -18.87
C LYS A 34 12.41 -22.08 -18.99
N ALA A 35 12.51 -23.39 -19.23
CA ALA A 35 11.34 -24.28 -19.23
C ALA A 35 10.66 -24.29 -17.86
N PHE A 36 11.41 -24.50 -16.77
CA PHE A 36 10.85 -24.46 -15.42
C PHE A 36 10.20 -23.11 -15.07
N GLN A 37 10.80 -21.99 -15.50
CA GLN A 37 10.21 -20.67 -15.32
C GLN A 37 8.90 -20.48 -16.08
N ALA A 38 8.78 -21.08 -17.27
CA ALA A 38 7.53 -21.10 -18.03
C ALA A 38 6.47 -21.92 -17.30
N ASP A 39 6.82 -23.13 -16.84
CA ASP A 39 5.90 -23.99 -16.09
C ASP A 39 5.39 -23.32 -14.81
N ILE A 40 6.28 -22.69 -14.03
CA ILE A 40 5.90 -21.93 -12.83
C ILE A 40 4.96 -20.77 -13.19
N LYS A 41 5.17 -20.11 -14.33
CA LYS A 41 4.30 -19.03 -14.79
C LYS A 41 2.91 -19.56 -15.16
N ASP A 42 2.84 -20.69 -15.83
CA ASP A 42 1.58 -21.30 -16.25
C ASP A 42 0.77 -21.78 -15.05
N ILE A 43 1.40 -22.43 -14.07
CA ILE A 43 0.76 -22.80 -12.79
C ILE A 43 0.22 -21.56 -12.07
N ARG A 44 1.01 -20.48 -12.01
CA ARG A 44 0.56 -19.22 -11.39
C ARG A 44 -0.63 -18.60 -12.14
N ASN A 45 -0.68 -18.75 -13.46
CA ASN A 45 -1.79 -18.26 -14.27
C ASN A 45 -3.05 -19.10 -14.08
N GLU A 46 -2.90 -20.42 -14.03
CA GLU A 46 -3.98 -21.35 -13.72
C GLU A 46 -4.58 -21.05 -12.34
N ALA A 47 -3.75 -20.90 -11.31
CA ALA A 47 -4.21 -20.51 -9.97
C ALA A 47 -4.97 -19.17 -9.99
N GLY A 48 -4.48 -18.20 -10.77
CA GLY A 48 -5.19 -16.93 -10.95
C GLY A 48 -6.54 -17.07 -11.67
N ALA A 49 -6.66 -17.98 -12.65
CA ALA A 49 -7.91 -18.27 -13.33
C ALA A 49 -8.93 -18.95 -12.41
N GLN A 50 -8.46 -19.70 -11.40
CA GLN A 50 -9.28 -20.28 -10.35
C GLN A 50 -9.65 -19.29 -9.23
N GLY A 51 -9.16 -18.05 -9.29
CA GLY A 51 -9.48 -16.99 -8.32
C GLY A 51 -8.49 -16.83 -7.16
N TYR A 52 -7.35 -17.53 -7.18
CA TYR A 52 -6.30 -17.33 -6.16
C TYR A 52 -5.46 -16.07 -6.43
N ASP A 53 -5.07 -15.36 -5.36
CA ASP A 53 -4.12 -14.26 -5.48
C ASP A 53 -2.70 -14.78 -5.75
N LYS A 54 -2.15 -14.40 -6.91
CA LYS A 54 -0.85 -14.86 -7.39
C LYS A 54 0.30 -14.43 -6.47
N LYS A 55 0.20 -13.27 -5.79
CA LYS A 55 1.27 -12.77 -4.92
C LYS A 55 1.28 -13.49 -3.58
N ALA A 56 0.11 -13.67 -2.98
CA ALA A 56 -0.09 -14.44 -1.76
C ALA A 56 0.38 -15.88 -1.94
N LEU A 57 0.06 -16.51 -3.08
CA LEU A 57 0.55 -17.86 -3.40
C LEU A 57 2.08 -17.92 -3.42
N MET A 58 2.74 -16.96 -4.07
CA MET A 58 4.21 -16.94 -4.10
C MET A 58 4.82 -16.70 -2.72
N LEU A 59 4.17 -15.92 -1.85
CA LEU A 59 4.59 -15.76 -0.46
C LEU A 59 4.50 -17.09 0.31
N VAL A 60 3.44 -17.87 0.09
CA VAL A 60 3.29 -19.21 0.68
C VAL A 60 4.38 -20.15 0.17
N VAL A 61 4.62 -20.19 -1.14
CA VAL A 61 5.69 -21.02 -1.73
C VAL A 61 7.05 -20.63 -1.15
N ALA A 62 7.35 -19.34 -1.02
CA ALA A 62 8.58 -18.88 -0.38
C ALA A 62 8.69 -19.42 1.04
N ARG A 63 7.63 -19.30 1.85
CA ARG A 63 7.58 -19.84 3.22
C ARG A 63 7.75 -21.36 3.29
N MET A 64 7.26 -22.09 2.28
CA MET A 64 7.42 -23.55 2.19
C MET A 64 8.85 -23.96 1.85
N MET A 65 9.62 -23.08 1.19
CA MET A 65 11.01 -23.30 0.82
C MET A 65 12.01 -22.82 1.88
N GLU A 66 11.55 -22.16 2.93
CA GLU A 66 12.43 -21.69 4.00
C GLU A 66 13.01 -22.84 4.81
N ASP A 67 14.30 -22.72 5.14
CA ASP A 67 14.98 -23.63 6.04
C ASP A 67 14.58 -23.36 7.50
N GLU A 68 14.87 -24.30 8.40
CA GLU A 68 14.48 -24.21 9.82
C GLU A 68 15.00 -22.93 10.49
N SER A 69 16.23 -22.51 10.15
CA SER A 69 16.84 -21.28 10.69
C SER A 69 16.09 -20.02 10.26
N ASP A 70 15.74 -19.92 8.98
CA ASP A 70 15.02 -18.76 8.44
C ASP A 70 13.60 -18.70 9.00
N ARG A 71 12.96 -19.87 9.14
CA ARG A 71 11.66 -20.00 9.78
C ARG A 71 11.68 -19.54 11.23
N ALA A 72 12.69 -19.94 12.00
CA ALA A 72 12.84 -19.52 13.39
C ALA A 72 13.05 -18.00 13.48
N ALA A 73 13.95 -17.42 12.68
CA ALA A 73 14.18 -15.97 12.65
C ALA A 73 12.92 -15.18 12.27
N ARG A 74 12.13 -15.67 11.30
CA ARG A 74 10.83 -15.08 10.95
C ARG A 74 9.83 -15.16 12.09
N GLN A 75 9.78 -16.27 12.81
CA GLN A 75 8.88 -16.43 13.96
C GLN A 75 9.25 -15.49 15.11
N GLU A 76 10.55 -15.37 15.40
CA GLU A 76 11.04 -14.43 16.41
C GLU A 76 10.70 -12.97 16.07
N THR A 77 10.98 -12.57 14.82
CA THR A 77 10.65 -11.23 14.34
C THR A 77 9.14 -10.96 14.31
N ALA A 78 8.33 -11.95 13.92
CA ALA A 78 6.87 -11.84 13.98
C ALA A 78 6.37 -11.68 15.42
N ALA A 79 6.91 -12.43 16.37
CA ALA A 79 6.55 -12.32 17.78
C ALA A 79 6.89 -10.93 18.36
N LEU A 80 8.05 -10.36 17.99
CA LEU A 80 8.42 -9.00 18.40
C LEU A 80 7.53 -7.95 17.73
N ALA A 81 7.21 -8.12 16.45
CA ALA A 81 6.30 -7.23 15.73
C ALA A 81 4.92 -7.19 16.38
N ASP A 82 4.39 -8.35 16.79
CA ASP A 82 3.11 -8.42 17.51
C ASP A 82 3.13 -7.64 18.83
N VAL A 83 4.24 -7.71 19.59
CA VAL A 83 4.41 -6.91 20.82
C VAL A 83 4.39 -5.41 20.51
N TYR A 84 5.05 -4.97 19.44
CA TYR A 84 5.06 -3.56 19.04
C TYR A 84 3.72 -3.08 18.47
N LEU A 85 3.02 -3.92 17.71
CA LEU A 85 1.68 -3.60 17.23
C LEU A 85 0.70 -3.49 18.40
N ALA A 86 0.86 -4.33 19.43
CA ALA A 86 0.07 -4.24 20.66
C ALA A 86 0.30 -2.93 21.41
N SER A 87 1.56 -2.47 21.52
CA SER A 87 1.85 -1.18 22.18
C SER A 87 1.33 0.03 21.41
N LEU A 88 1.17 -0.10 20.08
CA LEU A 88 0.59 0.93 19.21
C LEU A 88 -0.93 0.82 19.06
N GLY A 89 -1.58 -0.18 19.67
CA GLY A 89 -3.02 -0.42 19.52
C GLY A 89 -3.45 -0.91 18.13
N MET A 90 -2.51 -1.39 17.30
CA MET A 90 -2.74 -1.81 15.90
C MET A 90 -2.98 -3.31 15.77
N LEU A 91 -3.79 -3.85 16.67
CA LEU A 91 -3.79 -5.27 16.98
C LEU A 91 -4.84 -6.03 16.17
N ASP A 92 -4.80 -5.87 14.85
CA ASP A 92 -5.84 -6.36 13.94
C ASP A 92 -5.48 -7.71 13.33
N GLY A 93 -6.06 -8.78 13.88
CA GLY A 93 -6.17 -10.10 13.24
C GLY A 93 -4.99 -11.06 13.44
N THR A 94 -4.07 -10.76 14.38
CA THR A 94 -3.03 -11.71 14.79
C THR A 94 -3.51 -12.57 15.97
N PRO A 95 -3.10 -13.85 16.11
CA PRO A 95 -3.56 -14.72 17.19
C PRO A 95 -3.26 -14.17 18.60
N LEU A 96 -2.09 -13.54 18.77
CA LEU A 96 -1.73 -12.84 20.01
C LEU A 96 -2.58 -11.58 20.19
N GLY A 97 -2.92 -10.93 19.07
CA GLY A 97 -3.76 -9.76 19.06
C GLY A 97 -5.21 -9.98 19.46
N ASP A 98 -5.81 -11.03 18.91
CA ASP A 98 -7.14 -11.49 19.29
C ASP A 98 -7.15 -11.95 20.76
N ALA A 99 -6.08 -12.57 21.25
CA ALA A 99 -5.96 -12.96 22.67
C ALA A 99 -5.84 -11.75 23.60
N ALA A 100 -5.11 -10.72 23.20
CA ALA A 100 -5.01 -9.47 23.97
C ALA A 100 -6.32 -8.67 23.94
N ARG A 101 -7.00 -8.57 22.79
CA ARG A 101 -8.36 -7.98 22.70
C ARG A 101 -9.34 -8.68 23.63
N ARG A 102 -9.39 -10.02 23.62
CA ARG A 102 -10.20 -10.82 24.58
C ARG A 102 -9.87 -10.56 26.05
N ARG A 103 -8.71 -10.00 26.38
CA ARG A 103 -8.28 -9.73 27.77
C ARG A 103 -8.52 -8.28 28.19
N PHE A 104 -8.58 -7.36 27.23
CA PHE A 104 -8.70 -5.92 27.46
C PHE A 104 -10.06 -5.34 27.08
N ASP A 105 -10.88 -6.04 26.30
CA ASP A 105 -12.32 -5.78 26.27
C ASP A 105 -12.92 -6.30 27.58
N PRO A 106 -13.41 -5.43 28.50
CA PRO A 106 -14.51 -5.87 29.34
C PRO A 106 -15.63 -6.32 28.41
N ILE A 107 -16.42 -7.31 28.81
CA ILE A 107 -17.67 -7.62 28.12
C ILE A 107 -18.45 -6.30 28.06
N ASP A 108 -18.41 -5.61 26.92
CA ASP A 108 -19.45 -4.66 26.59
C ASP A 108 -20.73 -5.48 26.66
N ASP A 109 -21.68 -5.05 27.50
CA ASP A 109 -23.04 -5.57 27.49
C ASP A 109 -23.44 -5.79 26.03
N PRO A 110 -23.99 -6.97 25.67
CA PRO A 110 -24.44 -7.16 24.31
C PRO A 110 -25.49 -6.09 24.06
N VAL A 111 -25.15 -5.07 23.27
CA VAL A 111 -26.16 -4.34 22.51
C VAL A 111 -26.83 -5.41 21.70
N ASP A 112 -28.04 -5.73 22.14
CA ASP A 112 -28.95 -6.69 21.53
C ASP A 112 -29.12 -6.29 20.07
N HIS A 113 -28.28 -6.82 19.20
CA HIS A 113 -28.59 -6.85 17.79
C HIS A 113 -29.55 -8.01 17.62
N THR A 114 -30.77 -7.80 18.08
CA THR A 114 -31.92 -8.62 17.75
C THR A 114 -31.93 -8.70 16.22
N PRO A 115 -31.71 -9.87 15.61
CA PRO A 115 -31.96 -10.03 14.20
C PRO A 115 -33.47 -9.85 14.04
N ALA A 116 -33.88 -8.92 13.17
CA ALA A 116 -35.28 -8.77 12.81
C ALA A 116 -35.83 -10.15 12.42
N GLN A 117 -36.69 -10.69 13.28
CA GLN A 117 -37.50 -11.84 12.94
C GLN A 117 -38.64 -11.30 12.08
N ASP A 118 -38.70 -11.79 10.84
CA ASP A 118 -39.88 -11.69 10.00
C ASP A 118 -41.04 -12.41 10.72
N GLU A 119 -41.84 -11.65 11.47
CA GLU A 119 -43.09 -12.11 12.05
C GLU A 119 -44.23 -11.59 11.17
N ASP A 120 -44.66 -12.44 10.24
CA ASP A 120 -45.93 -12.31 9.55
C ASP A 120 -47.10 -12.56 10.53
N ALA A 121 -48.15 -11.77 10.33
CA ALA A 121 -49.56 -12.00 10.64
C ALA A 121 -50.14 -11.47 11.98
N ASP A 122 -51.04 -10.50 11.78
CA ASP A 122 -52.27 -10.23 12.53
C ASP A 122 -52.18 -9.53 13.89
N ARG A 123 -52.24 -8.18 13.85
CA ARG A 123 -53.05 -7.44 14.83
C ARG A 123 -53.52 -6.08 14.32
N ASP A 124 -54.82 -5.98 14.13
CA ASP A 124 -55.58 -4.77 13.78
C ASP A 124 -55.62 -3.72 14.91
N GLU A 125 -55.93 -2.49 14.48
CA GLU A 125 -56.56 -1.34 15.18
C GLU A 125 -55.71 -0.21 15.79
N ASP A 126 -55.64 0.87 14.99
CA ASP A 126 -56.18 2.22 15.26
C ASP A 126 -55.32 3.31 15.97
N ALA A 127 -55.50 4.52 15.44
CA ALA A 127 -55.27 5.87 15.99
C ALA A 127 -53.91 6.59 15.83
N SER A 128 -53.88 7.41 14.76
CA SER A 128 -53.64 8.88 14.72
C SER A 128 -52.37 9.56 15.28
N ASP A 129 -52.00 10.62 14.55
CA ASP A 129 -51.09 11.75 14.84
C ASP A 129 -49.59 11.46 14.65
N GLY A 130 -48.80 12.17 13.81
CA GLY A 130 -48.89 13.51 13.25
C GLY A 130 -48.00 14.50 14.02
N ALA A 131 -47.01 15.10 13.33
CA ALA A 131 -46.07 16.16 13.78
C ALA A 131 -44.82 15.68 14.56
N ALA A 132 -43.61 16.20 14.41
CA ALA A 132 -43.05 17.25 13.56
C ALA A 132 -41.53 16.98 13.39
N SER A 133 -40.98 17.46 12.27
CA SER A 133 -39.55 17.55 12.01
C SER A 133 -38.93 18.63 12.92
N GLU A 134 -38.13 18.22 13.90
CA GLU A 134 -37.38 19.13 14.77
C GLU A 134 -36.01 19.39 14.13
N GLU A 135 -35.82 20.62 13.64
CA GLU A 135 -34.54 21.11 13.13
C GLU A 135 -33.47 21.01 14.23
N ALA A 136 -32.45 20.20 13.98
CA ALA A 136 -31.30 20.09 14.88
C ALA A 136 -30.57 21.43 14.96
N SER A 137 -30.66 22.10 16.11
CA SER A 137 -29.76 23.20 16.47
C SER A 137 -28.31 22.70 16.46
N PRO A 138 -27.33 23.50 15.98
CA PRO A 138 -25.95 23.07 15.91
C PRO A 138 -25.39 22.79 17.33
N PRO A 139 -24.52 21.78 17.49
CA PRO A 139 -23.96 21.44 18.80
C PRO A 139 -23.16 22.61 19.37
N SER A 140 -23.51 22.99 20.60
CA SER A 140 -22.81 23.97 21.43
C SER A 140 -21.35 23.55 21.60
N GLY A 141 -20.47 24.16 20.80
CA GLY A 141 -19.05 23.83 20.69
C GLY A 141 -18.41 24.28 19.36
N ALA A 142 -19.23 24.58 18.34
CA ALA A 142 -18.76 25.22 17.13
C ALA A 142 -18.40 26.70 17.39
N MET A 143 -17.14 27.07 17.13
CA MET A 143 -16.72 28.48 17.09
C MET A 143 -17.60 29.22 16.08
N SER A 144 -17.91 30.50 16.34
CA SER A 144 -18.78 31.27 15.45
C SER A 144 -18.22 31.27 14.03
N GLU A 145 -19.12 31.21 13.05
CA GLU A 145 -18.77 31.25 11.62
C GLU A 145 -17.93 32.49 11.29
N GLU A 146 -18.20 33.61 11.98
CA GLU A 146 -17.42 34.84 11.91
C GLU A 146 -15.96 34.65 12.34
N THR A 147 -15.71 33.87 13.41
CA THR A 147 -14.35 33.58 13.87
C THR A 147 -13.60 32.70 12.88
N ILE A 148 -14.29 31.75 12.26
CA ILE A 148 -13.72 30.87 11.22
C ILE A 148 -13.43 31.68 9.95
N ALA A 149 -14.33 32.59 9.57
CA ALA A 149 -14.13 33.49 8.44
C ALA A 149 -12.94 34.44 8.65
N ALA A 150 -12.79 35.00 9.86
CA ALA A 150 -11.65 35.84 10.21
C ALA A 150 -10.32 35.07 10.10
N ALA A 151 -10.26 33.82 10.55
CA ALA A 151 -9.08 32.97 10.40
C ALA A 151 -8.73 32.70 8.92
N ARG A 152 -9.74 32.55 8.05
CA ARG A 152 -9.53 32.42 6.60
C ARG A 152 -8.96 33.69 5.97
N GLU A 153 -9.47 34.85 6.36
CA GLU A 153 -8.94 36.14 5.90
C GLU A 153 -7.49 36.33 6.36
N GLU A 154 -7.18 36.00 7.61
CA GLU A 154 -5.83 36.02 8.16
C GLU A 154 -4.86 35.12 7.38
N GLY A 155 -5.28 33.91 7.01
CA GLY A 155 -4.49 33.00 6.17
C GLY A 155 -4.22 33.58 4.78
N SER A 156 -5.23 34.21 4.18
CA SER A 156 -5.07 34.88 2.88
C SER A 156 -4.09 36.06 2.96
N ALA A 157 -4.15 36.85 4.02
CA ALA A 157 -3.23 37.97 4.25
C ALA A 157 -1.79 37.48 4.49
N ALA A 158 -1.61 36.39 5.24
CA ALA A 158 -0.30 35.78 5.45
C ALA A 158 0.32 35.24 4.15
N ALA A 159 -0.50 34.68 3.25
CA ALA A 159 -0.04 34.30 1.91
C ALA A 159 0.41 35.50 1.07
N GLU A 160 -0.32 36.61 1.14
CA GLU A 160 0.04 37.87 0.46
C GLU A 160 1.33 38.48 1.04
N ALA A 161 1.53 38.39 2.36
CA ALA A 161 2.76 38.79 3.03
C ALA A 161 3.97 37.88 2.73
N GLY A 162 3.77 36.76 2.03
CA GLY A 162 4.83 35.82 1.65
C GLY A 162 5.24 34.85 2.76
N GLU A 163 4.43 34.73 3.82
CA GLU A 163 4.68 33.78 4.89
C GLU A 163 4.47 32.34 4.40
N ARG A 164 5.13 31.38 5.07
CA ARG A 164 5.05 29.95 4.73
C ARG A 164 3.85 29.33 5.46
N VAL A 165 3.24 28.29 4.88
CA VAL A 165 2.03 27.64 5.44
C VAL A 165 2.22 27.11 6.88
N PHE A 166 3.45 26.77 7.30
CA PHE A 166 3.71 26.36 8.69
C PHE A 166 3.75 27.51 9.70
N ALA A 167 3.64 28.77 9.25
CA ALA A 167 3.51 29.94 10.14
C ALA A 167 2.07 30.07 10.70
N ASN A 168 1.18 29.13 10.40
CA ASN A 168 -0.17 29.09 10.92
C ASN A 168 -0.17 29.20 12.47
N PRO A 169 -0.83 30.23 13.04
CA PRO A 169 -0.82 30.48 14.47
C PRO A 169 -1.71 29.51 15.28
N TYR A 170 -2.57 28.73 14.61
CA TYR A 170 -3.51 27.82 15.25
C TYR A 170 -2.94 26.41 15.44
N VAL A 171 -3.14 25.84 16.62
CA VAL A 171 -2.68 24.49 16.97
C VAL A 171 -3.49 23.40 16.24
N ALA A 172 -2.91 22.20 16.12
CA ALA A 172 -3.58 21.06 15.51
C ALA A 172 -4.88 20.70 16.30
N GLY A 173 -5.98 20.50 15.56
CA GLY A 173 -7.30 20.22 16.13
C GLY A 173 -8.20 21.47 16.30
N ASP A 174 -7.65 22.68 16.15
CA ASP A 174 -8.46 23.91 16.14
C ASP A 174 -9.14 24.10 14.76
N PRO A 175 -10.47 24.26 14.69
CA PRO A 175 -11.17 24.52 13.43
C PRO A 175 -10.65 25.74 12.65
N ARG A 176 -10.12 26.76 13.34
CA ARG A 176 -9.53 27.95 12.72
C ARG A 176 -8.28 27.65 11.91
N ARG A 177 -7.54 26.59 12.29
CA ARG A 177 -6.34 26.16 11.58
C ARG A 177 -6.65 25.78 10.13
N ALA A 178 -7.72 25.01 9.92
CA ALA A 178 -8.15 24.58 8.59
C ALA A 178 -8.63 25.78 7.75
N ALA A 179 -9.36 26.71 8.37
CA ALA A 179 -9.82 27.92 7.68
C ALA A 179 -8.66 28.83 7.26
N TRP A 180 -7.65 29.00 8.12
CA TRP A 180 -6.42 29.72 7.79
C TRP A 180 -5.66 29.06 6.63
N ASP A 181 -5.45 27.73 6.69
CA ASP A 181 -4.79 26.98 5.61
C ASP A 181 -5.55 27.14 4.28
N GLU A 182 -6.89 27.08 4.31
CA GLU A 182 -7.75 27.31 3.13
C GLU A 182 -7.54 28.71 2.54
N GLY A 183 -7.58 29.76 3.37
CA GLY A 183 -7.37 31.13 2.91
C GLY A 183 -5.98 31.36 2.30
N TRP A 184 -4.96 30.76 2.92
CA TRP A 184 -3.58 30.82 2.44
C TRP A 184 -3.43 30.13 1.07
N CYS A 185 -3.99 28.92 0.91
CA CYS A 185 -3.93 28.16 -0.33
C CYS A 185 -4.71 28.82 -1.48
N VAL A 186 -5.91 29.34 -1.20
CA VAL A 186 -6.74 30.06 -2.19
C VAL A 186 -6.00 31.30 -2.69
N ARG A 187 -5.32 32.04 -1.80
CA ARG A 187 -4.63 33.26 -2.20
C ARG A 187 -3.38 32.96 -3.04
N LYS A 188 -2.58 31.97 -2.67
CA LYS A 188 -1.32 31.62 -3.34
C LYS A 188 -1.52 30.76 -4.60
N GLY A 189 -2.66 30.08 -4.71
CA GLY A 189 -2.94 29.14 -5.80
C GLY A 189 -2.11 27.86 -5.72
N SER A 190 -1.60 27.54 -4.54
CA SER A 190 -0.59 26.53 -4.27
C SER A 190 -0.70 26.10 -2.80
N ASP A 191 -0.47 24.82 -2.52
CA ASP A 191 -0.62 24.22 -1.18
C ASP A 191 0.58 24.55 -0.26
N GLY A 192 1.58 25.27 -0.77
CA GLY A 192 2.77 25.67 0.00
C GLY A 192 3.73 24.54 0.33
N MET A 193 3.37 23.32 -0.06
CA MET A 193 4.07 22.06 0.14
C MET A 193 4.68 21.53 -1.16
N GLU A 194 4.93 22.40 -2.13
CA GLU A 194 5.50 22.06 -3.41
C GLU A 194 6.92 21.57 -3.22
N ILE A 195 7.14 20.33 -3.65
CA ILE A 195 8.48 19.75 -3.71
C ILE A 195 9.33 20.68 -4.60
N PRO A 196 10.48 21.20 -4.12
CA PRO A 196 11.36 22.03 -4.92
C PRO A 196 11.74 21.32 -6.22
N ASP A 197 11.94 22.06 -7.30
CA ASP A 197 12.16 21.49 -8.64
C ASP A 197 13.28 20.43 -8.68
N ALA A 198 14.33 20.60 -7.86
CA ALA A 198 15.43 19.64 -7.73
C ALA A 198 14.99 18.24 -7.24
N PHE A 199 13.88 18.16 -6.49
CA PHE A 199 13.37 16.92 -5.90
C PHE A 199 12.08 16.42 -6.58
N ARG A 200 11.53 17.15 -7.55
CA ARG A 200 10.38 16.69 -8.34
C ARG A 200 10.82 15.50 -9.19
N ARG A 201 10.13 14.37 -9.05
CA ARG A 201 10.35 13.19 -9.93
C ARG A 201 10.05 13.59 -11.38
N LYS A 202 11.05 13.50 -12.25
CA LYS A 202 10.86 13.69 -13.70
C LYS A 202 9.89 12.62 -14.21
N LYS A 203 8.71 13.02 -14.67
CA LYS A 203 7.73 12.14 -15.31
C LYS A 203 8.39 11.51 -16.55
N LYS A 204 8.48 10.18 -16.60
CA LYS A 204 9.00 9.46 -17.77
C LYS A 204 8.08 9.80 -18.97
N PRO A 205 8.63 10.17 -20.15
CA PRO A 205 7.80 10.42 -21.32
C PRO A 205 7.02 9.14 -21.65
N ALA A 206 5.73 9.29 -21.94
CA ALA A 206 4.90 8.22 -22.45
C ALA A 206 5.50 7.76 -23.78
N ALA A 207 5.67 6.45 -23.93
CA ALA A 207 6.16 5.85 -25.16
C ALA A 207 4.98 5.72 -26.12
N ASP A 208 4.64 6.82 -26.80
CA ASP A 208 3.67 6.82 -27.88
C ASP A 208 4.39 7.07 -29.21
N ASP A 209 4.24 6.07 -30.08
CA ASP A 209 4.36 6.06 -31.54
C ASP A 209 5.75 6.24 -32.19
N ALA A 210 6.46 5.12 -32.32
CA ALA A 210 7.48 4.94 -33.36
C ALA A 210 7.00 3.85 -34.32
N GLY A 211 6.28 4.26 -35.36
CA GLY A 211 5.93 3.36 -36.46
C GLY A 211 4.98 4.00 -37.48
N ASP A 212 5.51 4.75 -38.44
CA ASP A 212 5.52 4.35 -39.85
C ASP A 212 6.13 5.48 -40.71
N GLY A 213 6.98 5.14 -41.66
CA GLY A 213 7.64 6.14 -42.50
C GLY A 213 8.93 5.70 -43.18
N ALA A 214 8.95 4.50 -43.78
CA ALA A 214 9.95 4.14 -44.78
C ALA A 214 9.29 3.38 -45.93
N SER A 215 8.72 4.11 -46.89
CA SER A 215 8.52 3.69 -48.28
C SER A 215 8.10 4.89 -49.14
N ALA A 216 9.06 5.51 -49.82
CA ALA A 216 8.99 6.06 -51.18
C ALA A 216 10.35 6.68 -51.54
#